data_AF-A0A7C3LFD6-F1
#
_entry.id   AF-A0A7C3LFD6-F1
#
_cell.length_a   1.000
_cell.length_b   1.000
_cell.length_c   1.000
_cell.angle_alpha   90.00
_cell.angle_beta   90.00
_cell.angle_gamma   90.00
#
_symmetry.space_group_name_H-M   'P 1'
#
loop_
_entity.id
_entity.type
_entity.pdbx_description
1 polymer ?
#
loop_
_entity_poly.entity_id
_entity_poly.type
_entity_poly.pdbx_seq_one_letter_code
_entity_poly.pdbx_strand_id
1 'polypeptide(L)'
;ATGEETDDETLGGAEMHAQVSGLADYLAEDDRDAIRIGRKIVAQLNQQKPAVCLNRRQSPRDPAYDPEELLGVIPADPKIPFDIREIIIRLVDGSDFFEFKPEYGPTLVCGHAHLNGWPVGIIGNNGILFSESANKAAQFIQLCNQSRTPLIYLQNITGFMVGTKYERQGIIKHGSQMINAVATSTVPQFSVIVGGSYGAGNYAMCGRAYAPRFLWTWPNSRVAVMGGEQAAGVLAIVQEQRARRQGVEPDANAIQMMQMMTRQKFEQESDPYYATARLWDDGIIDPRDTRRALGVGLSVAHNVDFISPGAPRYAVFRM
;
A
#
# COMPACT_ATOMS: atom_id res chain seq x y z
N ALA A 1 -21.55 -16.26 40.98
CA ALA A 1 -20.41 -17.11 41.39
C ALA A 1 -20.32 -17.27 42.91
N THR A 2 -20.66 -16.23 43.69
CA THR A 2 -20.63 -16.24 45.17
C THR A 2 -22.01 -16.31 45.84
N GLY A 3 -23.10 -16.15 45.07
CA GLY A 3 -24.47 -16.09 45.60
C GLY A 3 -24.90 -14.69 46.09
N GLU A 4 -24.06 -13.68 45.85
CA GLU A 4 -24.38 -12.27 46.09
C GLU A 4 -25.34 -11.72 45.02
N GLU A 5 -26.37 -11.00 45.46
CA GLU A 5 -27.32 -10.29 44.60
C GLU A 5 -27.03 -8.80 44.64
N THR A 6 -26.78 -8.20 43.48
CA THR A 6 -26.50 -6.77 43.29
C THR A 6 -26.91 -6.36 41.87
N ASP A 7 -27.22 -5.09 41.66
CA ASP A 7 -27.50 -4.54 40.33
C ASP A 7 -26.21 -4.12 39.60
N ASP A 8 -26.33 -3.88 38.29
CA ASP A 8 -25.17 -3.56 37.44
C ASP A 8 -24.47 -2.24 37.83
N GLU A 9 -25.22 -1.23 38.29
CA GLU A 9 -24.67 0.08 38.66
C GLU A 9 -23.94 0.01 40.01
N THR A 10 -24.53 -0.68 40.99
CA THR A 10 -23.89 -0.90 42.30
C THR A 10 -22.64 -1.78 42.16
N LEU A 11 -22.66 -2.79 41.28
CA LEU A 11 -21.54 -3.71 41.06
C LEU A 11 -20.38 -3.10 40.25
N GLY A 12 -20.67 -2.27 39.25
CA GLY A 12 -19.70 -1.88 38.23
C GLY A 12 -19.99 -0.55 37.53
N GLY A 13 -20.84 0.28 38.14
CA GLY A 13 -21.28 1.56 37.60
C GLY A 13 -20.19 2.62 37.54
N ALA A 14 -20.50 3.72 36.86
CA ALA A 14 -19.56 4.81 36.64
C ALA A 14 -19.18 5.51 37.95
N GLU A 15 -20.16 5.75 38.83
CA GLU A 15 -19.93 6.37 40.14
C GLU A 15 -19.08 5.47 41.05
N MET A 16 -19.36 4.16 41.08
CA MET A 16 -18.58 3.21 41.85
C MET A 16 -17.10 3.23 41.41
N HIS A 17 -16.85 3.21 40.10
CA HIS A 17 -15.49 3.22 39.57
C HIS A 17 -14.76 4.56 39.74
N ALA A 18 -15.47 5.69 39.66
CA ALA A 18 -14.87 7.00 39.82
C ALA A 18 -14.65 7.41 41.29
N GLN A 19 -15.49 6.93 42.22
CA GLN A 19 -15.50 7.41 43.60
C GLN A 19 -15.04 6.37 44.64
N VAL A 20 -15.28 5.08 44.40
CA VAL A 20 -15.01 4.01 45.38
C VAL A 20 -13.76 3.24 45.04
N SER A 21 -13.73 2.57 43.88
CA SER A 21 -12.58 1.73 43.50
C SER A 21 -11.41 2.53 42.91
N GLY A 22 -11.66 3.72 42.38
CA GLY A 22 -10.65 4.56 41.72
C GLY A 22 -10.16 4.00 40.38
N LEU A 23 -10.97 3.13 39.74
CA LEU A 23 -10.66 2.60 38.41
C LEU A 23 -10.81 3.66 37.31
N ALA A 24 -11.71 4.63 37.48
CA ALA A 24 -11.94 5.72 36.54
C ALA A 24 -11.40 7.05 37.09
N ASP A 25 -10.74 7.83 36.24
CA ASP A 25 -10.15 9.13 36.62
C ASP A 25 -11.14 10.30 36.54
N TYR A 26 -12.15 10.18 35.69
CA TYR A 26 -13.16 11.23 35.44
C TYR A 26 -14.55 10.60 35.30
N LEU A 27 -15.52 11.18 36.01
CA LEU A 27 -16.94 10.87 35.83
C LEU A 27 -17.57 11.90 34.89
N ALA A 28 -18.26 11.44 33.86
CA ALA A 28 -18.97 12.27 32.89
C ALA A 28 -20.48 12.17 33.09
N GLU A 29 -21.21 13.27 32.91
CA GLU A 29 -22.67 13.29 33.03
C GLU A 29 -23.38 12.62 31.83
N ASP A 30 -22.80 12.76 30.63
CA ASP A 30 -23.28 12.17 29.39
C ASP A 30 -22.13 12.03 28.37
N ASP A 31 -22.45 11.52 27.18
CA ASP A 31 -21.49 11.36 26.08
C ASP A 31 -20.82 12.69 25.66
N ARG A 32 -21.55 13.81 25.74
CA ARG A 32 -21.01 15.13 25.34
C ARG A 32 -19.99 15.60 26.36
N ASP A 33 -20.26 15.39 27.64
CA ASP A 33 -19.34 15.71 28.71
C ASP A 33 -18.11 14.79 28.66
N ALA A 34 -18.29 13.51 28.34
CA ALA A 34 -17.19 12.58 28.12
C ALA A 34 -16.26 13.04 26.97
N ILE A 35 -16.82 13.49 25.84
CA ILE A 35 -16.03 14.07 24.73
C ILE A 35 -15.32 15.36 25.18
N ARG A 36 -15.98 16.23 25.94
CA ARG A 36 -15.37 17.45 26.49
C ARG A 36 -14.17 17.12 27.37
N ILE A 37 -14.29 16.11 28.24
CA ILE A 37 -13.22 15.62 29.11
C ILE A 37 -12.06 15.05 28.27
N GLY A 38 -12.36 14.18 27.29
CA GLY A 38 -11.35 13.61 26.39
C GLY A 38 -10.54 14.69 25.66
N ARG A 39 -11.20 15.76 25.16
CA ARG A 39 -10.51 16.92 24.55
C ARG A 39 -9.60 17.65 25.53
N LYS A 40 -10.03 17.81 26.79
CA LYS A 40 -9.20 18.42 27.84
C LYS A 40 -7.97 17.57 28.13
N ILE A 41 -8.11 16.25 28.22
CA ILE A 41 -6.97 15.32 28.44
C ILE A 41 -5.95 15.48 27.31
N VAL A 42 -6.39 15.42 26.04
CA VAL A 42 -5.49 15.57 24.88
C VAL A 42 -4.78 16.93 24.88
N ALA A 43 -5.46 18.00 25.27
CA ALA A 43 -4.86 19.34 25.37
C ALA A 43 -3.72 19.43 26.42
N GLN A 44 -3.70 18.53 27.42
CA GLN A 44 -2.64 18.48 28.43
C GLN A 44 -1.40 17.67 28.01
N LEU A 45 -1.48 16.87 26.94
CA LEU A 45 -0.38 15.98 26.53
C LEU A 45 0.89 16.72 26.05
N ASN A 46 0.82 18.05 25.86
CA ASN A 46 1.91 18.91 25.35
C ASN A 46 2.69 18.30 24.17
N GLN A 47 1.99 17.55 23.31
CA GLN A 47 2.59 16.82 22.21
C GLN A 47 2.70 17.75 20.98
N GLN A 48 3.91 17.95 20.49
CA GLN A 48 4.19 18.74 19.29
C GLN A 48 4.91 17.89 18.25
N LYS A 49 4.69 18.19 16.96
CA LYS A 49 5.47 17.56 15.89
C LYS A 49 6.96 17.93 16.04
N PRO A 50 7.90 16.98 15.83
CA PRO A 50 9.32 17.28 15.89
C PRO A 50 9.71 18.42 14.93
N ALA A 51 10.46 19.40 15.42
CA ALA A 51 10.88 20.56 14.62
C ALA A 51 11.70 20.16 13.39
N VAL A 52 12.52 19.11 13.50
CA VAL A 52 13.32 18.56 12.39
C VAL A 52 12.44 18.09 11.21
N CYS A 53 11.24 17.59 11.49
CA CYS A 53 10.25 17.26 10.47
C CYS A 53 9.73 18.51 9.80
N LEU A 54 9.26 19.49 10.58
CA LEU A 54 8.65 20.71 10.07
C LEU A 54 9.62 21.55 9.22
N ASN A 55 10.91 21.59 9.58
CA ASN A 55 11.92 22.36 8.86
C ASN A 55 12.18 21.86 7.43
N ARG A 56 11.79 20.62 7.11
CA ARG A 56 11.93 20.07 5.75
C ARG A 56 10.69 20.32 4.88
N ARG A 57 9.59 20.80 5.46
CA ARG A 57 8.36 21.08 4.73
C ARG A 57 8.48 22.44 4.03
N GLN A 58 8.26 22.44 2.73
CA GLN A 58 8.19 23.66 1.92
C GLN A 58 6.76 24.22 1.90
N SER A 59 6.61 25.44 1.37
CA SER A 59 5.27 25.99 1.12
C SER A 59 4.56 25.11 0.08
N PRO A 60 3.37 24.53 0.40
CA PRO A 60 2.64 23.70 -0.54
C PRO A 60 2.29 24.47 -1.81
N ARG A 61 2.38 23.80 -2.96
CA ARG A 61 1.83 24.29 -4.23
C ARG A 61 0.82 23.29 -4.75
N ASP A 62 -0.27 23.75 -5.34
CA ASP A 62 -1.20 22.87 -6.02
C ASP A 62 -0.56 22.26 -7.29
N PRO A 63 -1.00 21.07 -7.73
CA PRO A 63 -0.58 20.52 -9.01
C PRO A 63 -0.96 21.48 -10.15
N ALA A 64 -0.22 21.43 -11.26
CA ALA A 64 -0.52 22.22 -12.46
C ALA A 64 -1.72 21.66 -13.26
N TYR A 65 -2.14 20.42 -12.99
CA TYR A 65 -3.25 19.74 -13.63
C TYR A 65 -4.36 19.45 -12.61
N ASP A 66 -5.62 19.51 -13.06
CA ASP A 66 -6.78 19.32 -12.18
C ASP A 66 -6.86 17.85 -11.70
N PRO A 67 -6.94 17.60 -10.38
CA PRO A 67 -7.17 16.25 -9.84
C PRO A 67 -8.43 15.57 -10.40
N GLU A 68 -9.45 16.29 -10.85
CA GLU A 68 -10.64 15.71 -11.50
C GLU A 68 -10.28 14.89 -12.75
N GLU A 69 -9.20 15.27 -13.45
CA GLU A 69 -8.73 14.56 -14.64
C GLU A 69 -8.27 13.12 -14.32
N LEU A 70 -7.96 12.79 -13.06
CA LEU A 70 -7.58 11.43 -12.65
C LEU A 70 -8.65 10.38 -12.99
N LEU A 71 -9.93 10.78 -13.03
CA LEU A 71 -11.03 9.89 -13.44
C LEU A 71 -10.93 9.45 -14.90
N GLY A 72 -10.25 10.22 -15.75
CA GLY A 72 -10.05 9.94 -17.17
C GLY A 72 -8.66 9.38 -17.53
N VAL A 73 -7.71 9.36 -16.58
CA VAL A 73 -6.34 8.87 -16.83
C VAL A 73 -6.31 7.36 -17.00
N ILE A 74 -7.10 6.63 -16.21
CA ILE A 74 -7.13 5.16 -16.27
C ILE A 74 -8.01 4.68 -17.43
N PRO A 75 -7.47 3.88 -18.36
CA PRO A 75 -8.27 3.28 -19.42
C PRO A 75 -9.37 2.38 -18.85
N ALA A 76 -10.56 2.43 -19.46
CA ALA A 76 -11.68 1.57 -19.07
C ALA A 76 -11.37 0.06 -19.26
N ASP A 77 -10.56 -0.29 -20.27
CA ASP A 77 -10.01 -1.63 -20.40
C ASP A 77 -8.70 -1.74 -19.60
N PRO A 78 -8.64 -2.52 -18.52
CA PRO A 78 -7.46 -2.66 -17.67
C PRO A 78 -6.26 -3.31 -18.38
N LYS A 79 -6.44 -3.86 -19.59
CA LYS A 79 -5.35 -4.39 -20.41
C LYS A 79 -4.61 -3.30 -21.19
N ILE A 80 -5.21 -2.12 -21.35
CA ILE A 80 -4.59 -1.00 -22.05
C ILE A 80 -3.58 -0.35 -21.09
N PRO A 81 -2.29 -0.29 -21.47
CA PRO A 81 -1.30 0.41 -20.66
C PRO A 81 -1.55 1.92 -20.69
N PHE A 82 -1.20 2.59 -19.60
CA PHE A 82 -1.18 4.05 -19.50
C PHE A 82 0.13 4.49 -18.85
N ASP A 83 0.50 5.77 -19.00
CA ASP A 83 1.69 6.31 -18.35
C ASP A 83 1.37 6.70 -16.89
N ILE A 84 2.01 6.02 -15.94
CA ILE A 84 1.86 6.31 -14.50
C ILE A 84 2.22 7.76 -14.13
N ARG A 85 3.04 8.43 -14.95
CA ARG A 85 3.38 9.85 -14.79
C ARG A 85 2.14 10.74 -14.83
N GLU A 86 1.11 10.37 -15.59
CA GLU A 86 -0.16 11.11 -15.64
C GLU A 86 -0.86 11.14 -14.28
N ILE A 87 -0.72 10.09 -13.47
CA ILE A 87 -1.19 10.11 -12.08
C ILE A 87 -0.27 11.01 -11.25
N ILE A 88 1.05 10.81 -11.34
CA ILE A 88 2.04 11.54 -10.52
C ILE A 88 1.89 13.06 -10.66
N ILE A 89 1.80 13.59 -11.89
CA ILE A 89 1.73 15.03 -12.13
C ILE A 89 0.46 15.68 -11.57
N ARG A 90 -0.62 14.92 -11.37
CA ARG A 90 -1.88 15.38 -10.73
C ARG A 90 -1.86 15.24 -9.20
N LEU A 91 -0.83 14.59 -8.65
CA LEU A 91 -0.68 14.41 -7.20
C LEU A 91 0.36 15.31 -6.57
N VAL A 92 1.43 15.67 -7.29
CA VAL A 92 2.60 16.37 -6.71
C VAL A 92 2.52 17.88 -6.86
N ASP A 93 3.19 18.58 -5.96
CA ASP A 93 3.20 20.04 -5.88
C ASP A 93 3.78 20.66 -7.15
N GLY A 94 3.02 21.55 -7.81
CA GLY A 94 3.39 22.19 -9.06
C GLY A 94 3.61 21.22 -10.23
N SER A 95 3.13 19.97 -10.11
CA SER A 95 3.41 18.89 -11.08
C SER A 95 4.90 18.67 -11.34
N ASP A 96 5.75 19.03 -10.37
CA ASP A 96 7.19 18.95 -10.46
C ASP A 96 7.67 17.58 -9.98
N PHE A 97 8.11 16.76 -10.94
CA PHE A 97 8.58 15.39 -10.71
C PHE A 97 9.97 15.21 -11.31
N PHE A 98 10.96 15.03 -10.43
CA PHE A 98 12.34 14.78 -10.84
C PHE A 98 12.60 13.28 -10.96
N GLU A 99 12.49 12.78 -12.19
CA GLU A 99 12.61 11.36 -12.46
C GLU A 99 14.04 10.83 -12.28
N PHE A 100 14.17 9.76 -11.51
CA PHE A 100 15.41 9.02 -11.29
C PHE A 100 15.55 7.92 -12.34
N LYS A 101 16.70 7.89 -13.05
CA LYS A 101 17.00 6.88 -14.08
C LYS A 101 15.85 6.70 -15.11
N PRO A 102 15.41 7.76 -15.81
CA PRO A 102 14.33 7.65 -16.80
C PRO A 102 14.64 6.63 -17.91
N GLU A 103 15.91 6.49 -18.29
CA GLU A 103 16.35 5.63 -19.39
C GLU A 103 16.67 4.17 -18.98
N TYR A 104 16.54 3.80 -17.70
CA TYR A 104 16.87 2.46 -17.20
C TYR A 104 15.69 1.84 -16.45
N GLY A 105 15.25 0.65 -16.86
CA GLY A 105 14.06 -0.01 -16.29
C GLY A 105 12.79 0.86 -16.40
N PRO A 106 12.37 1.28 -17.61
CA PRO A 106 11.29 2.25 -17.80
C PRO A 106 9.90 1.74 -17.41
N THR A 107 9.75 0.42 -17.17
CA THR A 107 8.50 -0.15 -16.65
C THR A 107 8.26 0.15 -15.17
N LEU A 108 9.21 0.78 -14.51
CA LEU A 108 9.06 1.32 -13.16
C LEU A 108 9.59 2.74 -13.10
N VAL A 109 8.69 3.69 -12.86
CA VAL A 109 9.00 5.10 -12.72
C VAL A 109 9.39 5.34 -11.26
N CYS A 110 10.55 5.95 -11.05
CA CYS A 110 11.01 6.36 -9.73
C CYS A 110 11.38 7.83 -9.80
N GLY A 111 11.11 8.62 -8.76
CA GLY A 111 11.54 10.02 -8.76
C GLY A 111 11.16 10.77 -7.51
N HIS A 112 11.73 11.96 -7.37
CA HIS A 112 11.52 12.83 -6.23
C HIS A 112 10.49 13.91 -6.55
N ALA A 113 9.68 14.27 -5.56
CA ALA A 113 8.73 15.38 -5.65
C ALA A 113 8.43 15.95 -4.26
N HIS A 114 7.52 16.92 -4.21
CA HIS A 114 6.87 17.34 -2.98
C HIS A 114 5.36 17.07 -3.05
N LEU A 115 4.75 16.73 -1.91
CA LEU A 115 3.30 16.59 -1.78
C LEU A 115 2.84 17.32 -0.51
N ASN A 116 2.01 18.35 -0.68
CA ASN A 116 1.57 19.26 0.38
C ASN A 116 2.76 19.87 1.15
N GLY A 117 3.84 20.17 0.41
CA GLY A 117 5.11 20.70 0.91
C GLY A 117 6.07 19.64 1.47
N TRP A 118 5.68 18.38 1.64
CA TRP A 118 6.54 17.33 2.17
C TRP A 118 7.40 16.70 1.06
N PRO A 119 8.71 16.50 1.24
CA PRO A 119 9.52 15.78 0.28
C PRO A 119 9.10 14.30 0.23
N VAL A 120 8.98 13.75 -0.97
CA VAL A 120 8.57 12.35 -1.19
C VAL A 120 9.39 11.70 -2.30
N GLY A 121 9.65 10.41 -2.16
CA GLY A 121 10.10 9.54 -3.24
C GLY A 121 8.93 8.71 -3.74
N ILE A 122 8.67 8.73 -5.04
CA ILE A 122 7.54 8.02 -5.65
C ILE A 122 8.07 6.87 -6.50
N ILE A 123 7.43 5.70 -6.39
CA ILE A 123 7.70 4.51 -7.20
C ILE A 123 6.37 4.07 -7.81
N GLY A 124 6.24 4.14 -9.14
CA GLY A 124 5.00 3.85 -9.86
C GLY A 124 5.21 2.84 -10.98
N ASN A 125 4.31 1.84 -11.09
CA ASN A 125 4.40 0.84 -12.15
C ASN A 125 3.91 1.41 -13.49
N ASN A 126 4.73 1.21 -14.52
CA ASN A 126 4.44 1.54 -15.91
C ASN A 126 4.46 0.29 -16.81
N GLY A 127 4.27 -0.89 -16.19
CA GLY A 127 4.37 -2.19 -16.83
C GLY A 127 4.89 -3.28 -15.90
N ILE A 128 5.30 -4.39 -16.50
CA ILE A 128 5.84 -5.59 -15.83
C ILE A 128 7.23 -5.31 -15.25
N LEU A 129 7.58 -5.92 -14.11
CA LEU A 129 8.92 -5.74 -13.52
C LEU A 129 9.98 -6.63 -14.21
N PHE A 130 11.07 -5.99 -14.61
CA PHE A 130 12.30 -6.65 -15.06
C PHE A 130 13.41 -6.52 -14.00
N SER A 131 14.53 -7.22 -14.19
CA SER A 131 15.71 -7.11 -13.33
C SER A 131 16.20 -5.66 -13.21
N GLU A 132 16.18 -4.91 -14.31
CA GLU A 132 16.57 -3.50 -14.37
C GLU A 132 15.64 -2.63 -13.52
N SER A 133 14.33 -2.85 -13.64
CA SER A 133 13.31 -2.15 -12.84
C SER A 133 13.50 -2.43 -11.35
N ALA A 134 13.77 -3.68 -10.97
CA ALA A 134 14.01 -4.06 -9.58
C ALA A 134 15.31 -3.44 -9.02
N ASN A 135 16.40 -3.45 -9.79
CA ASN A 135 17.65 -2.82 -9.40
C ASN A 135 17.50 -1.29 -9.25
N LYS A 136 16.77 -0.64 -10.17
CA LYS A 136 16.42 0.78 -10.09
C LYS A 136 15.65 1.08 -8.80
N ALA A 137 14.61 0.31 -8.50
CA ALA A 137 13.81 0.47 -7.30
C ALA A 137 14.65 0.32 -6.03
N ALA A 138 15.43 -0.75 -5.94
CA ALA A 138 16.25 -1.05 -4.76
C ALA A 138 17.22 0.11 -4.46
N GLN A 139 17.90 0.64 -5.48
CA GLN A 139 18.77 1.80 -5.32
C GLN A 139 18.00 3.06 -4.93
N PHE A 140 16.85 3.32 -5.56
CA PHE A 140 16.05 4.50 -5.26
C PHE A 140 15.51 4.49 -3.82
N ILE A 141 15.05 3.34 -3.34
CA ILE A 141 14.62 3.15 -1.95
C ILE A 141 15.77 3.43 -0.99
N GLN A 142 16.99 2.96 -1.28
CA GLN A 142 18.17 3.26 -0.45
C GLN A 142 18.49 4.75 -0.41
N LEU A 143 18.41 5.46 -1.54
CA LEU A 143 18.63 6.91 -1.61
C LEU A 143 17.57 7.68 -0.80
N CYS A 144 16.30 7.28 -0.89
CA CYS A 144 15.22 7.85 -0.08
C CYS A 144 15.47 7.59 1.41
N ASN A 145 15.90 6.38 1.76
CA ASN A 145 16.27 6.02 3.12
C ASN A 145 17.45 6.85 3.66
N GLN A 146 18.51 7.02 2.86
CA GLN A 146 19.67 7.83 3.22
C GLN A 146 19.30 9.30 3.43
N SER A 147 18.44 9.85 2.57
CA SER A 147 17.93 11.22 2.65
C SER A 147 16.74 11.38 3.61
N ARG A 148 16.33 10.32 4.31
CA ARG A 148 15.16 10.28 5.21
C ARG A 148 13.88 10.78 4.51
N THR A 149 13.68 10.43 3.26
CA THR A 149 12.55 10.85 2.42
C THR A 149 11.48 9.75 2.43
N PRO A 150 10.23 10.05 2.86
CA PRO A 150 9.11 9.11 2.76
C PRO A 150 8.90 8.55 1.36
N LEU A 151 8.41 7.31 1.27
CA LEU A 151 8.17 6.59 0.03
C LEU A 151 6.67 6.45 -0.25
N ILE A 152 6.28 6.66 -1.50
CA ILE A 152 4.92 6.44 -2.01
C ILE A 152 4.99 5.42 -3.14
N TYR A 153 4.23 4.35 -3.03
CA TYR A 153 4.12 3.29 -4.04
C TYR A 153 2.78 3.39 -4.76
N LEU A 154 2.80 3.58 -6.08
CA LEU A 154 1.60 3.55 -6.94
C LEU A 154 1.55 2.21 -7.66
N GLN A 155 0.71 1.30 -7.17
CA GLN A 155 0.66 -0.08 -7.66
C GLN A 155 -0.25 -0.21 -8.88
N ASN A 156 0.36 -0.62 -9.99
CA ASN A 156 -0.32 -1.11 -11.19
C ASN A 156 0.52 -2.23 -11.81
N ILE A 157 0.62 -3.35 -11.09
CA ILE A 157 1.58 -4.41 -11.34
C ILE A 157 0.92 -5.77 -11.56
N THR A 158 1.28 -6.40 -12.67
CA THR A 158 0.86 -7.76 -13.05
C THR A 158 1.86 -8.85 -12.64
N GLY A 159 3.07 -8.46 -12.24
CA GLY A 159 4.10 -9.35 -11.72
C GLY A 159 5.49 -9.06 -12.29
N PHE A 160 6.37 -10.05 -12.20
CA PHE A 160 7.70 -10.03 -12.81
C PHE A 160 7.67 -10.71 -14.18
N MET A 161 8.59 -10.35 -15.07
CA MET A 161 8.79 -11.06 -16.31
C MET A 161 9.17 -12.53 -16.03
N VAL A 162 8.67 -13.46 -16.84
CA VAL A 162 8.95 -14.89 -16.74
C VAL A 162 9.67 -15.39 -17.99
N GLY A 163 10.48 -16.43 -17.86
CA GLY A 163 11.15 -17.09 -18.98
C GLY A 163 12.60 -17.44 -18.69
N THR A 164 13.09 -18.49 -19.32
CA THR A 164 14.42 -19.08 -19.04
C THR A 164 15.57 -18.09 -19.14
N LYS A 165 15.50 -17.13 -20.08
CA LYS A 165 16.48 -16.05 -20.22
C LYS A 165 16.52 -15.17 -18.97
N TYR A 166 15.37 -14.71 -18.48
CA TYR A 166 15.27 -13.80 -17.33
C TYR A 166 15.62 -14.50 -16.01
N GLU A 167 15.24 -15.77 -15.88
CA GLU A 167 15.66 -16.62 -14.76
C GLU A 167 17.18 -16.72 -14.68
N ARG A 168 17.85 -17.01 -15.80
CA ARG A 168 19.33 -17.08 -15.88
C ARG A 168 20.00 -15.73 -15.66
N GLN A 169 19.34 -14.63 -16.02
CA GLN A 169 19.80 -13.26 -15.74
C GLN A 169 19.59 -12.85 -14.28
N GLY A 170 19.03 -13.72 -13.43
CA GLY A 170 18.93 -13.48 -12.00
C GLY A 170 17.72 -12.64 -11.58
N ILE A 171 16.61 -12.68 -12.33
CA ILE A 171 15.40 -11.90 -11.99
C ILE A 171 14.91 -12.15 -10.56
N ILE A 172 15.04 -13.38 -10.05
CA ILE A 172 14.73 -13.73 -8.65
C ILE A 172 15.62 -12.95 -7.67
N LYS A 173 16.94 -12.92 -7.92
CA LYS A 173 17.90 -12.18 -7.09
C LYS A 173 17.59 -10.68 -7.09
N HIS A 174 17.36 -10.11 -8.27
CA HIS A 174 17.07 -8.69 -8.41
C HIS A 174 15.73 -8.30 -7.78
N GLY A 175 14.68 -9.11 -7.99
CA GLY A 175 13.40 -8.95 -7.30
C GLY A 175 13.54 -9.07 -5.77
N SER A 176 14.35 -10.01 -5.30
CA SER A 176 14.64 -10.16 -3.85
C SER A 176 15.38 -8.95 -3.27
N GLN A 177 16.28 -8.32 -4.04
CA GLN A 177 16.96 -7.09 -3.63
C GLN A 177 15.97 -5.92 -3.46
N MET A 178 15.02 -5.77 -4.39
CA MET A 178 13.95 -4.78 -4.27
C MET A 178 13.07 -5.04 -3.05
N ILE A 179 12.59 -6.27 -2.87
CA ILE A 179 11.76 -6.66 -1.71
C ILE A 179 12.52 -6.43 -0.39
N ASN A 180 13.81 -6.74 -0.34
CA ASN A 180 14.62 -6.48 0.84
C ASN A 180 14.71 -4.97 1.16
N ALA A 181 14.88 -4.13 0.13
CA ALA A 181 14.89 -2.68 0.30
C ALA A 181 13.55 -2.15 0.84
N VAL A 182 12.42 -2.66 0.34
CA VAL A 182 11.07 -2.34 0.86
C VAL A 182 10.93 -2.77 2.32
N ALA A 183 11.27 -4.02 2.62
CA ALA A 183 11.09 -4.63 3.93
C ALA A 183 11.94 -3.98 5.03
N THR A 184 13.13 -3.51 4.66
CA THR A 184 14.09 -2.92 5.60
C THR A 184 14.10 -1.39 5.57
N SER A 185 13.21 -0.77 4.79
CA SER A 185 13.06 0.68 4.75
C SER A 185 12.70 1.23 6.12
N THR A 186 13.40 2.29 6.53
CA THR A 186 13.21 2.94 7.84
C THR A 186 12.36 4.22 7.75
N VAL A 187 12.19 4.76 6.55
CA VAL A 187 11.32 5.90 6.29
C VAL A 187 9.84 5.48 6.23
N PRO A 188 8.87 6.39 6.49
CA PRO A 188 7.47 6.13 6.27
C PRO A 188 7.20 5.68 4.82
N GLN A 189 6.41 4.61 4.67
CA GLN A 189 6.00 4.07 3.37
C GLN A 189 4.48 4.17 3.25
N PHE A 190 3.98 4.57 2.09
CA PHE A 190 2.56 4.68 1.77
C PHE A 190 2.30 3.97 0.45
N SER A 191 1.17 3.28 0.34
CA SER A 191 0.81 2.54 -0.87
C SER A 191 -0.57 2.97 -1.36
N VAL A 192 -0.70 3.13 -2.67
CA VAL A 192 -1.97 3.35 -3.34
C VAL A 192 -2.07 2.35 -4.49
N ILE A 193 -3.05 1.46 -4.44
CA ILE A 193 -3.31 0.53 -5.54
C ILE A 193 -4.22 1.24 -6.54
N VAL A 194 -3.62 1.68 -7.65
CA VAL A 194 -4.30 2.44 -8.71
C VAL A 194 -4.79 1.54 -9.85
N GLY A 195 -4.32 0.30 -9.91
CA GLY A 195 -4.72 -0.68 -10.93
C GLY A 195 -4.55 -2.10 -10.43
N GLY A 196 -3.76 -2.91 -11.14
CA GLY A 196 -3.46 -4.28 -10.73
C GLY A 196 -2.48 -4.34 -9.55
N SER A 197 -2.64 -5.33 -8.69
CA SER A 197 -1.67 -5.68 -7.66
C SER A 197 -1.62 -7.21 -7.53
N TYR A 198 -0.75 -7.81 -8.33
CA TYR A 198 -0.69 -9.26 -8.49
C TYR A 198 0.62 -9.88 -8.01
N GLY A 199 0.50 -11.01 -7.28
CA GLY A 199 1.59 -11.93 -6.95
C GLY A 199 2.81 -11.25 -6.32
N ALA A 200 4.01 -11.63 -6.76
CA ALA A 200 5.26 -11.06 -6.27
C ALA A 200 5.39 -9.54 -6.53
N GLY A 201 4.63 -8.99 -7.48
CA GLY A 201 4.56 -7.55 -7.73
C GLY A 201 3.99 -6.78 -6.54
N ASN A 202 2.94 -7.32 -5.89
CA ASN A 202 2.38 -6.75 -4.66
C ASN A 202 3.45 -6.64 -3.57
N TYR A 203 4.29 -7.67 -3.43
CA TYR A 203 5.35 -7.69 -2.44
C TYR A 203 6.41 -6.62 -2.72
N ALA A 204 6.86 -6.56 -3.97
CA ALA A 204 7.88 -5.62 -4.42
C ALA A 204 7.43 -4.14 -4.33
N MET A 205 6.11 -3.88 -4.39
CA MET A 205 5.54 -2.53 -4.37
C MET A 205 4.96 -2.13 -3.00
N CYS A 206 5.45 -2.72 -1.90
CA CYS A 206 5.02 -2.43 -0.53
C CYS A 206 3.52 -2.71 -0.29
N GLY A 207 3.07 -3.92 -0.64
CA GLY A 207 1.74 -4.43 -0.27
C GLY A 207 1.57 -4.62 1.24
N ARG A 208 0.37 -5.08 1.65
CA ARG A 208 -0.07 -5.13 3.06
C ARG A 208 0.93 -5.79 4.01
N ALA A 209 1.58 -6.88 3.58
CA ALA A 209 2.54 -7.62 4.40
C ALA A 209 3.83 -6.84 4.76
N TYR A 210 4.10 -5.73 4.05
CA TYR A 210 5.25 -4.86 4.30
C TYR A 210 4.92 -3.65 5.18
N ALA A 211 3.71 -3.64 5.76
CA ALA A 211 3.24 -2.68 6.74
C ALA A 211 3.51 -1.21 6.34
N PRO A 212 3.03 -0.76 5.16
CA PRO A 212 2.98 0.68 4.90
C PRO A 212 2.16 1.37 6.00
N ARG A 213 2.45 2.63 6.29
CA ARG A 213 1.72 3.43 7.27
C ARG A 213 0.24 3.50 6.94
N PHE A 214 -0.06 3.61 5.65
CA PHE A 214 -1.39 3.45 5.08
C PHE A 214 -1.28 2.80 3.71
N LEU A 215 -2.24 1.94 3.40
CA LEU A 215 -2.47 1.37 2.08
C LEU A 215 -3.88 1.71 1.65
N TRP A 216 -4.04 2.50 0.60
CA TRP A 216 -5.35 2.79 0.00
C TRP A 216 -5.51 2.07 -1.34
N THR A 217 -6.74 1.94 -1.78
CA THR A 217 -7.06 1.32 -3.07
C THR A 217 -8.06 2.17 -3.84
N TRP A 218 -7.94 2.19 -5.16
CA TRP A 218 -8.94 2.83 -6.03
C TRP A 218 -10.08 1.88 -6.38
N PRO A 219 -11.28 2.38 -6.77
CA PRO A 219 -12.43 1.52 -7.05
C PRO A 219 -12.24 0.60 -8.27
N ASN A 220 -11.34 0.95 -9.19
CA ASN A 220 -11.00 0.13 -10.37
C ASN A 220 -9.92 -0.92 -10.09
N SER A 221 -9.29 -0.89 -8.93
CA SER A 221 -8.15 -1.74 -8.62
C SER A 221 -8.52 -3.22 -8.58
N ARG A 222 -7.50 -4.09 -8.67
CA ARG A 222 -7.65 -5.53 -8.48
C ARG A 222 -6.47 -6.11 -7.71
N VAL A 223 -6.73 -6.90 -6.68
CA VAL A 223 -5.70 -7.55 -5.84
C VAL A 223 -5.87 -9.06 -5.85
N ALA A 224 -4.86 -9.80 -6.28
CA ALA A 224 -4.88 -11.27 -6.19
C ALA A 224 -3.49 -11.88 -6.24
N VAL A 225 -3.40 -13.20 -6.01
CA VAL A 225 -2.13 -13.94 -6.18
C VAL A 225 -1.65 -13.95 -7.64
N MET A 226 -2.58 -13.94 -8.60
CA MET A 226 -2.32 -13.83 -10.05
C MET A 226 -3.62 -13.45 -10.76
N GLY A 227 -3.58 -13.22 -12.08
CA GLY A 227 -4.80 -12.95 -12.86
C GLY A 227 -5.68 -14.19 -13.02
N GLY A 228 -7.00 -14.02 -13.06
CA GLY A 228 -7.95 -15.13 -13.18
C GLY A 228 -7.75 -16.00 -14.42
N GLU A 229 -7.40 -15.38 -15.56
CA GLU A 229 -7.09 -16.12 -16.79
C GLU A 229 -5.83 -16.98 -16.65
N GLN A 230 -4.81 -16.47 -15.96
CA GLN A 230 -3.57 -17.19 -15.70
C GLN A 230 -3.82 -18.39 -14.78
N ALA A 231 -4.60 -18.19 -13.70
CA ALA A 231 -4.97 -19.25 -12.77
C ALA A 231 -5.75 -20.36 -13.47
N ALA A 232 -6.77 -20.00 -14.26
CA ALA A 232 -7.57 -20.94 -15.04
C ALA A 232 -6.72 -21.73 -16.04
N GLY A 233 -5.80 -21.07 -16.76
CA GLY A 233 -4.88 -21.71 -17.69
C GLY A 233 -3.96 -22.73 -17.01
N VAL A 234 -3.34 -22.36 -15.88
CA VAL A 234 -2.45 -23.25 -15.13
C VAL A 234 -3.20 -24.47 -14.58
N LEU A 235 -4.38 -24.28 -14.00
CA LEU A 235 -5.19 -25.39 -13.49
C LEU A 235 -5.61 -26.37 -14.59
N ALA A 236 -5.97 -25.86 -15.77
CA ALA A 236 -6.28 -26.70 -16.92
C ALA A 236 -5.09 -27.58 -17.34
N ILE A 237 -3.89 -26.98 -17.49
CA ILE A 237 -2.67 -27.71 -17.85
C ILE A 237 -2.36 -28.81 -16.82
N VAL A 238 -2.47 -28.49 -15.52
CA VAL A 238 -2.21 -29.46 -14.44
C VAL A 238 -3.22 -30.61 -14.49
N GLN A 239 -4.50 -30.31 -14.72
CA GLN A 239 -5.55 -31.32 -14.80
C GLN A 239 -5.35 -32.26 -16.01
N GLU A 240 -5.03 -31.70 -17.18
CA GLU A 240 -4.72 -32.49 -18.38
C GLU A 240 -3.53 -33.42 -18.16
N GLN A 241 -2.44 -32.89 -17.58
CA GLN A 241 -1.25 -33.69 -17.28
C GLN A 241 -1.53 -34.80 -16.28
N ARG A 242 -2.38 -34.53 -15.26
CA ARG A 242 -2.79 -35.53 -14.28
C ARG A 242 -3.59 -36.66 -14.92
N ALA A 243 -4.58 -36.35 -15.76
CA ALA A 243 -5.38 -37.34 -16.46
C ALA A 243 -4.51 -38.24 -17.35
N ARG A 244 -3.62 -37.63 -18.16
CA ARG A 244 -2.67 -38.37 -19.01
C ARG A 244 -1.73 -39.27 -18.20
N ARG A 245 -1.23 -38.83 -17.04
CA ARG A 245 -0.40 -39.66 -16.14
C ARG A 245 -1.16 -40.85 -15.54
N GLN A 246 -2.48 -40.74 -15.42
CA GLN A 246 -3.35 -41.82 -14.94
C GLN A 246 -3.85 -42.73 -16.08
N GLY A 247 -3.43 -42.48 -17.32
CA GLY A 247 -3.88 -43.24 -18.49
C GLY A 247 -5.35 -42.97 -18.87
N VAL A 248 -5.92 -41.85 -18.39
CA VAL A 248 -7.30 -41.43 -18.69
C VAL A 248 -7.27 -40.23 -19.63
N GLU A 249 -8.13 -40.23 -20.64
CA GLU A 249 -8.28 -39.07 -21.53
C GLU A 249 -8.86 -37.86 -20.78
N PRO A 250 -8.28 -36.66 -20.92
CA PRO A 250 -8.80 -35.47 -20.26
C PRO A 250 -10.23 -35.13 -20.70
N ASP A 251 -11.14 -34.96 -19.74
CA ASP A 251 -12.49 -34.47 -20.01
C ASP A 251 -12.46 -32.97 -20.31
N ALA A 252 -12.58 -32.63 -21.59
CA ALA A 252 -12.56 -31.26 -22.08
C ALA A 252 -13.69 -30.39 -21.48
N ASN A 253 -14.88 -30.96 -21.26
CA ASN A 253 -16.01 -30.21 -20.71
C ASN A 253 -15.77 -29.89 -19.23
N ALA A 254 -15.27 -30.87 -18.47
CA ALA A 254 -14.92 -30.65 -17.06
C ALA A 254 -13.81 -29.60 -16.91
N ILE A 255 -12.80 -29.60 -17.78
CA ILE A 255 -11.73 -28.60 -17.79
C ILE A 255 -12.27 -27.21 -18.11
N GLN A 256 -13.12 -27.07 -19.14
CA GLN A 256 -13.73 -25.78 -19.48
C GLN A 256 -14.59 -25.22 -18.33
N MET A 257 -15.41 -26.08 -17.69
CA MET A 257 -16.19 -25.68 -16.51
C MET A 257 -15.29 -25.23 -15.35
N MET A 258 -14.21 -25.96 -15.06
CA MET A 258 -13.24 -25.58 -14.03
C MET A 258 -12.60 -24.22 -14.33
N GLN A 259 -12.21 -23.98 -15.59
CA GLN A 259 -11.63 -22.70 -15.99
C GLN A 259 -12.63 -21.56 -15.82
N MET A 260 -13.89 -21.74 -16.23
CA MET A 260 -14.95 -20.75 -16.05
C MET A 260 -15.18 -20.43 -14.56
N MET A 261 -15.30 -21.45 -13.72
CA MET A 261 -15.47 -21.28 -12.27
C MET A 261 -14.27 -20.58 -11.63
N THR A 262 -13.05 -20.90 -12.08
CA THR A 262 -11.82 -20.27 -11.59
C THR A 262 -11.78 -18.79 -11.96
N ARG A 263 -12.11 -18.43 -13.21
CA ARG A 263 -12.18 -17.03 -13.66
C ARG A 263 -13.18 -16.24 -12.82
N GLN A 264 -14.37 -16.78 -12.63
CA GLN A 264 -15.43 -16.13 -11.85
C GLN A 264 -15.00 -15.92 -10.39
N LYS A 265 -14.40 -16.94 -9.77
CA LYS A 265 -13.87 -16.83 -8.41
C LYS A 265 -12.82 -15.72 -8.30
N PHE A 266 -11.87 -15.68 -9.23
CA PHE A 266 -10.83 -14.65 -9.21
C PHE A 266 -11.40 -13.25 -9.48
N GLU A 267 -12.39 -13.09 -10.35
CA GLU A 267 -13.05 -11.79 -10.56
C GLU A 267 -13.68 -11.30 -9.25
N GLN A 268 -14.40 -12.17 -8.55
CA GLN A 268 -15.05 -11.83 -7.29
C GLN A 268 -14.04 -11.54 -6.16
N GLU A 269 -13.03 -12.40 -5.99
CA GLU A 269 -12.09 -12.29 -4.87
C GLU A 269 -11.00 -11.23 -5.10
N SER A 270 -10.82 -10.76 -6.34
CA SER A 270 -9.89 -9.69 -6.66
C SER A 270 -10.49 -8.29 -6.64
N ASP A 271 -11.81 -8.20 -6.49
CA ASP A 271 -12.54 -6.94 -6.40
C ASP A 271 -12.13 -6.12 -5.14
N PRO A 272 -12.02 -4.78 -5.24
CA PRO A 272 -11.58 -3.97 -4.11
C PRO A 272 -12.54 -4.00 -2.93
N TYR A 273 -13.83 -4.22 -3.15
CA TYR A 273 -14.80 -4.39 -2.05
C TYR A 273 -14.55 -5.70 -1.30
N TYR A 274 -14.10 -6.76 -1.98
CA TYR A 274 -13.73 -8.01 -1.34
C TYR A 274 -12.50 -7.83 -0.44
N ALA A 275 -11.50 -7.09 -0.94
CA ALA A 275 -10.25 -6.80 -0.23
C ALA A 275 -10.47 -5.87 0.99
N THR A 276 -11.19 -4.77 0.80
CA THR A 276 -11.43 -3.78 1.87
C THR A 276 -12.27 -4.36 3.01
N ALA A 277 -13.25 -5.22 2.70
CA ALA A 277 -14.05 -5.95 3.70
C ALA A 277 -13.20 -6.87 4.60
N ARG A 278 -11.95 -7.15 4.22
CA ARG A 278 -11.00 -8.00 4.93
C ARG A 278 -9.76 -7.23 5.42
N LEU A 279 -9.78 -5.90 5.36
CA LEU A 279 -8.70 -5.02 5.81
C LEU A 279 -7.35 -5.30 5.11
N TRP A 280 -7.39 -5.71 3.85
CA TRP A 280 -6.18 -5.82 3.02
C TRP A 280 -5.65 -4.43 2.63
N ASP A 281 -6.54 -3.44 2.64
CA ASP A 281 -6.30 -2.01 2.55
C ASP A 281 -6.96 -1.30 3.75
N ASP A 282 -6.64 -0.01 3.91
CA ASP A 282 -7.18 0.89 4.93
C ASP A 282 -8.35 1.73 4.38
N GLY A 283 -8.90 1.35 3.23
CA GLY A 283 -10.07 1.96 2.62
C GLY A 283 -9.95 2.18 1.12
N ILE A 284 -11.09 2.04 0.45
CA ILE A 284 -11.29 2.52 -0.92
C ILE A 284 -11.42 4.04 -0.89
N ILE A 285 -10.65 4.73 -1.73
CA ILE A 285 -10.72 6.19 -1.88
C ILE A 285 -11.11 6.57 -3.29
N ASP A 286 -11.78 7.71 -3.44
CA ASP A 286 -11.94 8.35 -4.75
C ASP A 286 -10.55 8.70 -5.32
N PRO A 287 -10.24 8.39 -6.59
CA PRO A 287 -8.97 8.77 -7.21
C PRO A 287 -8.59 10.24 -6.98
N ARG A 288 -9.56 11.15 -6.99
CA ARG A 288 -9.38 12.59 -6.80
C ARG A 288 -8.93 12.96 -5.38
N ASP A 289 -9.28 12.12 -4.40
CA ASP A 289 -8.91 12.30 -3.00
C ASP A 289 -7.51 11.78 -2.66
N THR A 290 -6.81 11.14 -3.61
CA THR A 290 -5.49 10.53 -3.37
C THR A 290 -4.47 11.52 -2.80
N ARG A 291 -4.40 12.73 -3.35
CA ARG A 291 -3.49 13.78 -2.84
C ARG A 291 -3.83 14.18 -1.41
N ARG A 292 -5.13 14.30 -1.08
CA ARG A 292 -5.60 14.64 0.27
C ARG A 292 -5.28 13.53 1.27
N ALA A 293 -5.56 12.27 0.92
CA ALA A 293 -5.26 11.10 1.74
C ALA A 293 -3.76 10.98 2.03
N LEU A 294 -2.91 11.07 0.99
CA LEU A 294 -1.46 11.08 1.12
C LEU A 294 -0.97 12.26 1.97
N GLY A 295 -1.53 13.46 1.78
CA GLY A 295 -1.19 14.64 2.57
C GLY A 295 -1.47 14.48 4.06
N VAL A 296 -2.62 13.90 4.42
CA VAL A 296 -2.97 13.55 5.80
C VAL A 296 -2.02 12.47 6.34
N GLY A 297 -1.81 11.39 5.58
CA GLY A 297 -0.91 10.29 5.98
C GLY A 297 0.52 10.76 6.22
N LEU A 298 1.05 11.61 5.34
CA LEU A 298 2.36 12.26 5.50
C LEU A 298 2.38 13.11 6.76
N SER A 299 1.39 13.98 6.97
CA SER A 299 1.30 14.78 8.20
C SER A 299 1.31 13.89 9.45
N VAL A 300 0.52 12.81 9.46
CA VAL A 300 0.46 11.84 10.57
C VAL A 300 1.83 11.21 10.84
N ALA A 301 2.51 10.73 9.79
CA ALA A 301 3.83 10.10 9.93
C ALA A 301 4.89 11.05 10.51
N HIS A 302 4.78 12.36 10.24
CA HIS A 302 5.66 13.39 10.80
C HIS A 302 5.33 13.78 12.26
N ASN A 303 4.43 13.08 12.96
CA ASN A 303 4.31 13.19 14.43
C ASN A 303 5.44 12.44 15.18
N VAL A 304 6.20 11.59 14.48
CA VAL A 304 7.34 10.85 15.03
C VAL A 304 8.61 11.31 14.34
N ASP A 305 9.71 11.42 15.08
CA ASP A 305 11.01 11.75 14.49
C ASP A 305 11.63 10.51 13.84
N PHE A 306 11.65 10.50 12.51
CA PHE A 306 12.34 9.52 11.69
C PHE A 306 13.53 10.12 10.92
N ILE A 307 13.85 11.40 11.17
CA ILE A 307 14.86 12.15 10.42
C ILE A 307 16.17 12.22 11.21
N SER A 308 16.08 12.41 12.52
CA SER A 308 17.26 12.50 13.38
C SER A 308 18.14 11.25 13.26
N PRO A 309 19.48 11.39 13.35
CA PRO A 309 20.39 10.27 13.20
C PRO A 309 20.11 9.14 14.19
N GLY A 310 19.86 7.94 13.65
CA GLY A 310 19.84 6.66 14.36
C GLY A 310 20.40 5.59 13.43
N ALA A 311 20.89 4.48 14.00
CA ALA A 311 21.56 3.42 13.23
C ALA A 311 20.73 3.01 11.99
N PRO A 312 21.33 2.98 10.79
CA PRO A 312 20.68 2.40 9.61
C PRO A 312 20.31 0.94 9.89
N ARG A 313 19.05 0.57 9.68
CA ARG A 313 18.54 -0.79 9.95
C ARG A 313 18.33 -1.60 8.67
N TYR A 314 19.24 -1.48 7.70
CA TYR A 314 19.15 -2.30 6.48
C TYR A 314 19.87 -3.64 6.71
N ALA A 315 19.31 -4.72 6.18
CA ALA A 315 19.98 -6.02 6.16
C ALA A 315 21.13 -6.00 5.13
N VAL A 316 22.20 -6.75 5.40
CA VAL A 316 23.35 -6.89 4.48
C VAL A 316 22.92 -7.54 3.17
N PHE A 317 23.24 -6.91 2.04
CA PHE A 317 22.96 -7.45 0.71
C PHE A 317 23.67 -8.79 0.50
N ARG A 318 22.97 -9.74 -0.12
CA ARG A 318 23.62 -10.84 -0.82
C ARG A 318 23.99 -10.34 -2.22
N MET A 319 25.26 -9.99 -2.40
CA MET A 319 25.83 -9.54 -3.68
C MET A 319 25.91 -10.66 -4.70
#